data_AF-A0A517R2E6-F1
#
_entry.id   AF-A0A517R2E6-F1
#
_cell.length_a   1.000
_cell.length_b   1.000
_cell.length_c   1.000
_cell.angle_alpha   90.00
_cell.angle_beta   90.00
_cell.angle_gamma   90.00
#
_symmetry.space_group_name_H-M   'P 1'
#
loop_
_entity.id
_entity.type
_entity.pdbx_description
1 polymer ?
#
loop_
_entity_poly.entity_id
_entity_poly.type
_entity_poly.pdbx_seq_one_letter_code
_entity_poly.pdbx_strand_id
1 'polypeptide(L)'
;MRIKHFTAAAALMAVGYLLGMSLHSGNSVARAQVADLSEDNAEQLRQAYRLMSIVQTSLETRGKYTPAIQGINPMAVYAGGLDAVGDLEGGRGVDPVTFAGLYGGLAVGPVNEELGYDEQGRLTYKDRVVRMYPVRKIKQLFSERTALLQGVDN
;
A
#
# COMPACT_ATOMS: atom_id res chain seq x y z
N MET A 1 54.63 -16.89 -19.38
CA MET A 1 53.29 -17.50 -19.54
C MET A 1 52.28 -17.10 -18.43
N ARG A 2 52.45 -15.97 -17.72
CA ARG A 2 51.56 -15.54 -16.61
C ARG A 2 50.53 -14.46 -16.98
N ILE A 3 50.80 -13.67 -18.02
CA ILE A 3 49.97 -12.52 -18.41
C ILE A 3 48.67 -12.96 -19.13
N LYS A 4 48.70 -14.06 -19.89
CA LYS A 4 47.54 -14.58 -20.64
C LYS A 4 46.42 -15.13 -19.74
N HIS A 5 46.74 -15.55 -18.52
CA HIS A 5 45.74 -16.07 -17.58
C HIS A 5 45.03 -14.94 -16.81
N PHE A 6 45.71 -13.81 -16.59
CA PHE A 6 45.15 -12.66 -15.88
C PHE A 6 44.11 -11.91 -16.71
N THR A 7 44.36 -11.77 -18.02
CA THR A 7 43.39 -11.16 -18.96
C THR A 7 42.14 -12.02 -19.13
N ALA A 8 42.26 -13.34 -19.12
CA ALA A 8 41.12 -14.26 -19.17
C ALA A 8 40.25 -14.18 -17.91
N ALA A 9 40.85 -14.06 -16.73
CA ALA A 9 40.13 -13.90 -15.47
C ALA A 9 39.37 -12.57 -15.38
N ALA A 10 39.98 -11.47 -15.83
CA ALA A 10 39.34 -10.16 -15.87
C ALA A 10 38.15 -10.12 -16.84
N ALA A 11 38.27 -10.77 -18.01
CA ALA A 11 37.18 -10.90 -18.98
C ALA A 11 36.00 -11.71 -18.41
N LEU A 12 36.27 -12.81 -17.69
CA LEU A 12 35.22 -13.60 -17.04
C LEU A 12 34.48 -12.82 -15.95
N MET A 13 35.18 -12.02 -15.15
CA MET A 13 34.53 -11.16 -14.15
C MET A 13 33.70 -10.05 -14.77
N ALA A 14 34.16 -9.42 -15.85
CA ALA A 14 33.41 -8.40 -16.57
C ALA A 14 32.12 -8.96 -17.20
N VAL A 15 32.20 -10.15 -17.81
CA VAL A 15 31.02 -10.84 -18.37
C VAL A 15 30.05 -11.25 -17.27
N GLY A 16 30.54 -11.79 -16.14
CA GLY A 16 29.73 -12.11 -14.98
C GLY A 16 29.01 -10.90 -14.38
N TYR A 17 29.69 -9.74 -14.31
CA TYR A 17 29.11 -8.49 -13.83
C TYR A 17 28.01 -7.95 -14.76
N LEU A 18 28.23 -7.98 -16.07
CA LEU A 18 27.24 -7.55 -17.06
C LEU A 18 26.00 -8.46 -17.10
N LEU A 19 26.20 -9.78 -17.00
CA LEU A 19 25.11 -10.75 -16.87
C LEU A 19 24.35 -10.59 -15.55
N GLY A 20 25.06 -10.32 -14.45
CA GLY A 20 24.47 -10.06 -13.14
C GLY A 20 23.61 -8.80 -13.09
N MET A 21 24.01 -7.73 -13.79
CA MET A 21 23.19 -6.50 -13.93
C MET A 21 21.92 -6.75 -14.76
N SER A 22 22.00 -7.61 -15.77
CA SER A 22 20.85 -7.92 -16.64
C SER A 22 19.80 -8.79 -15.94
N LEU A 23 20.23 -9.59 -14.95
CA LEU A 23 19.38 -10.47 -14.16
C LEU A 23 18.78 -9.81 -12.90
N HIS A 24 19.23 -8.60 -12.52
CA HIS A 24 18.70 -7.87 -11.36
C HIS A 24 17.38 -7.14 -11.62
N SER A 25 16.81 -7.26 -12.81
CA SER A 25 15.42 -6.86 -13.13
C SER A 25 14.42 -7.89 -12.58
N GLY A 26 14.56 -8.21 -11.29
CA GLY A 26 13.82 -9.25 -10.59
C GLY A 26 12.58 -8.72 -9.87
N ASN A 27 11.84 -7.77 -10.45
CA ASN A 27 10.44 -7.61 -10.06
C ASN A 27 9.68 -8.77 -10.69
N SER A 28 9.70 -9.93 -10.04
CA SER A 28 8.84 -11.04 -10.41
C SER A 28 7.42 -10.51 -10.43
N VAL A 29 6.77 -10.60 -11.60
CA VAL A 29 5.37 -10.18 -11.75
C VAL A 29 4.57 -11.08 -10.82
N ALA A 30 4.18 -10.55 -9.66
CA ALA A 30 3.38 -11.28 -8.70
C ALA A 30 2.07 -11.68 -9.38
N ARG A 31 1.87 -12.98 -9.59
CA ARG A 31 0.59 -13.48 -10.08
C ARG A 31 -0.37 -13.54 -8.90
N ALA A 32 -1.49 -12.84 -9.03
CA ALA A 32 -2.58 -12.95 -8.08
C ALA A 32 -3.06 -14.42 -8.05
N GLN A 33 -3.00 -15.03 -6.87
CA GLN A 33 -3.69 -16.29 -6.61
C GLN A 33 -5.10 -15.92 -6.14
N VAL A 34 -6.10 -16.16 -6.98
CA VAL A 34 -7.49 -16.01 -6.56
C VAL A 34 -7.79 -17.17 -5.62
N ALA A 35 -8.23 -16.86 -4.40
CA ALA A 35 -8.63 -17.88 -3.44
C ALA A 35 -9.79 -18.70 -4.01
N ASP A 36 -9.70 -20.02 -3.90
CA ASP A 36 -10.80 -20.92 -4.25
C ASP A 36 -11.87 -20.82 -3.14
N LEU A 37 -12.93 -20.07 -3.42
CA LEU A 37 -14.06 -19.87 -2.51
C LEU A 37 -15.27 -20.59 -3.07
N SER A 38 -16.09 -21.17 -2.19
CA SER A 38 -17.45 -21.57 -2.58
C SER A 38 -18.23 -20.37 -3.09
N GLU A 39 -19.19 -20.59 -4.00
CA GLU A 39 -20.01 -19.50 -4.54
C GLU A 39 -20.77 -18.75 -3.44
N ASP A 40 -21.24 -19.46 -2.41
CA ASP A 40 -21.90 -18.86 -1.25
C ASP A 40 -20.98 -17.87 -0.52
N ASN A 41 -19.71 -18.24 -0.27
CA ASN A 41 -18.74 -17.37 0.39
C ASN A 41 -18.36 -16.17 -0.51
N ALA A 42 -18.25 -16.40 -1.82
CA ALA A 42 -18.00 -15.33 -2.78
C ALA A 42 -19.16 -14.31 -2.78
N GLU A 43 -20.41 -14.78 -2.75
CA GLU A 43 -21.57 -13.89 -2.71
C GLU A 43 -21.67 -13.12 -1.39
N GLN A 44 -21.39 -13.76 -0.25
CA GLN A 44 -21.30 -13.05 1.04
C GLN A 44 -20.22 -11.95 1.02
N LEU A 45 -19.07 -12.21 0.42
CA LEU A 45 -18.01 -11.21 0.28
C LEU A 45 -18.46 -10.04 -0.61
N ARG A 46 -19.14 -10.30 -1.73
CA ARG A 46 -19.72 -9.25 -2.58
C ARG A 46 -20.77 -8.44 -1.83
N GLN A 47 -21.61 -9.07 -1.01
CA GLN A 47 -22.58 -8.37 -0.15
C GLN A 47 -21.88 -7.47 0.86
N ALA A 48 -20.87 -7.98 1.56
CA ALA A 48 -20.07 -7.20 2.50
C ALA A 48 -19.39 -6.00 1.82
N TYR A 49 -18.82 -6.21 0.63
CA TYR A 49 -18.23 -5.13 -0.17
C TYR A 49 -19.25 -4.04 -0.51
N ARG A 50 -20.46 -4.42 -0.96
CA ARG A 50 -21.55 -3.47 -1.26
C ARG A 50 -21.91 -2.64 -0.03
N LEU A 51 -22.07 -3.28 1.13
CA LEU A 51 -22.41 -2.57 2.39
C LEU A 51 -21.29 -1.62 2.82
N MET A 52 -20.03 -2.06 2.77
CA MET A 52 -18.89 -1.20 3.11
C MET A 52 -18.79 0.00 2.14
N SER A 53 -19.07 -0.19 0.86
CA SER A 53 -19.08 0.89 -0.14
C SER A 53 -20.13 1.96 0.20
N ILE A 54 -21.34 1.55 0.60
CA ILE A 54 -22.40 2.47 1.04
C ILE A 54 -21.94 3.30 2.25
N VAL A 55 -21.33 2.65 3.26
CA VAL A 55 -20.81 3.36 4.44
C VAL A 55 -19.67 4.31 4.05
N GLN A 56 -18.76 3.87 3.20
CA GLN A 56 -17.66 4.70 2.71
C GLN A 56 -18.19 5.97 2.03
N THR A 57 -19.09 5.85 1.06
CA THR A 57 -19.70 7.00 0.37
C THR A 57 -20.41 7.93 1.34
N SER A 58 -21.08 7.39 2.37
CA SER A 58 -21.69 8.20 3.43
C SER A 58 -20.66 9.01 4.21
N LEU A 59 -19.52 8.40 4.56
CA LEU A 59 -18.42 9.08 5.26
C LEU A 59 -17.75 10.15 4.38
N GLU A 60 -17.56 9.90 3.08
CA GLU A 60 -17.02 10.88 2.11
C GLU A 60 -17.96 12.09 2.01
N THR A 61 -19.25 11.84 1.82
CA THR A 61 -20.29 12.89 1.71
C THR A 61 -20.35 13.77 2.96
N ARG A 62 -20.07 13.19 4.13
CA ARG A 62 -20.03 13.91 5.42
C ARG A 62 -18.67 14.57 5.71
N GLY A 63 -17.71 14.50 4.79
CA GLY A 63 -16.35 15.04 4.98
C GLY A 63 -15.57 14.32 6.08
N LYS A 64 -15.91 13.06 6.38
CA LYS A 64 -15.22 12.23 7.40
C LYS A 64 -14.19 11.29 6.80
N TYR A 65 -14.20 11.08 5.48
CA TYR A 65 -13.27 10.20 4.80
C TYR A 65 -12.75 10.86 3.52
N THR A 66 -11.42 10.91 3.37
CA THR A 66 -10.72 11.36 2.17
C THR A 66 -9.73 10.27 1.76
N PRO A 67 -10.07 9.41 0.79
CA PRO A 67 -9.22 8.29 0.39
C PRO A 67 -7.98 8.75 -0.36
N ALA A 68 -6.83 8.12 -0.06
CA ALA A 68 -5.62 8.25 -0.88
C ALA A 68 -5.43 7.08 -1.86
N ILE A 69 -6.24 6.02 -1.74
CA ILE A 69 -6.23 4.84 -2.60
C ILE A 69 -7.63 4.54 -3.15
N GLN A 70 -7.68 3.87 -4.29
CA GLN A 70 -8.88 3.36 -4.94
C GLN A 70 -9.39 2.12 -4.19
N GLY A 71 -10.70 1.88 -4.29
CA GLY A 71 -11.37 0.77 -3.61
C GLY A 71 -11.71 1.09 -2.16
N ILE A 72 -12.08 0.03 -1.42
CA ILE A 72 -12.50 0.15 -0.02
C ILE A 72 -11.29 0.04 0.88
N ASN A 73 -11.18 0.95 1.85
CA ASN A 73 -10.31 0.79 3.01
C ASN A 73 -11.15 0.38 4.23
N PRO A 74 -11.22 -0.93 4.57
CA PRO A 74 -12.05 -1.39 5.67
C PRO A 74 -11.59 -0.82 7.01
N MET A 75 -10.29 -0.58 7.19
CA MET A 75 -9.76 -0.02 8.43
C MET A 75 -10.25 1.41 8.65
N ALA A 76 -10.24 2.24 7.60
CA ALA A 76 -10.79 3.58 7.65
C ALA A 76 -12.30 3.58 7.88
N VAL A 77 -13.04 2.73 7.15
CA VAL A 77 -14.51 2.62 7.26
C VAL A 77 -14.91 2.20 8.68
N TYR A 78 -14.28 1.17 9.24
CA TYR A 78 -14.60 0.69 10.58
C TYR A 78 -14.18 1.67 11.70
N ALA A 79 -13.20 2.54 11.45
CA ALA A 79 -12.81 3.58 12.40
C ALA A 79 -13.67 4.87 12.29
N GLY A 80 -14.67 4.90 11.40
CA GLY A 80 -15.55 6.07 11.22
C GLY A 80 -14.99 7.14 10.27
N GLY A 81 -13.99 6.78 9.47
CA GLY A 81 -13.38 7.64 8.46
C GLY A 81 -11.95 8.07 8.81
N LEU A 82 -11.19 8.41 7.77
CA LEU A 82 -9.80 8.86 7.81
C LEU A 82 -9.54 9.88 6.70
N ASP A 83 -8.75 10.91 6.99
CA ASP A 83 -8.27 11.85 5.98
C ASP A 83 -6.87 11.44 5.51
N ALA A 84 -6.80 10.39 4.68
CA ALA A 84 -5.53 9.82 4.25
C ALA A 84 -4.73 10.80 3.39
N VAL A 85 -5.40 11.62 2.57
CA VAL A 85 -4.73 12.66 1.77
C VAL A 85 -4.15 13.73 2.68
N GLY A 86 -4.94 14.28 3.61
CA GLY A 86 -4.43 15.27 4.55
C GLY A 86 -3.31 14.72 5.46
N ASP A 87 -3.36 13.42 5.80
CA ASP A 87 -2.30 12.74 6.57
C ASP A 87 -1.00 12.59 5.76
N LEU A 88 -1.08 12.31 4.45
CA LEU A 88 0.06 12.35 3.52
C LEU A 88 0.63 13.77 3.38
N GLU A 89 -0.21 14.77 3.14
CA GLU A 89 0.21 16.17 3.01
C GLU A 89 0.91 16.68 4.27
N GLY A 90 0.40 16.28 5.44
CA GLY A 90 0.96 16.60 6.75
C GLY A 90 2.14 15.73 7.17
N GLY A 91 2.52 14.70 6.39
CA GLY A 91 3.61 13.77 6.74
C GLY A 91 3.34 12.96 8.01
N ARG A 92 2.07 12.73 8.37
CA ARG A 92 1.66 12.00 9.59
C ARG A 92 1.72 10.48 9.40
N GLY A 93 1.97 10.03 8.18
CA GLY A 93 1.89 8.65 7.76
C GLY A 93 0.48 8.29 7.27
N VAL A 94 0.23 7.01 7.03
CA VAL A 94 -1.08 6.49 6.61
C VAL A 94 -1.39 5.18 7.33
N ASP A 95 -2.63 4.72 7.31
CA ASP A 95 -2.97 3.41 7.87
C ASP A 95 -2.36 2.27 7.03
N PRO A 96 -2.24 1.04 7.58
CA PRO A 96 -1.65 -0.10 6.88
C PRO A 96 -2.32 -0.45 5.54
N VAL A 97 -3.64 -0.27 5.40
CA VAL A 97 -4.35 -0.61 4.15
C VAL A 97 -4.04 0.43 3.08
N THR A 98 -4.08 1.72 3.43
CA THR A 98 -3.63 2.80 2.54
C THR A 98 -2.16 2.61 2.16
N PHE A 99 -1.28 2.31 3.12
CA PHE A 99 0.14 2.07 2.85
C PHE A 99 0.36 0.97 1.81
N ALA A 100 -0.28 -0.19 2.00
CA ALA A 100 -0.21 -1.30 1.06
C ALA A 100 -0.81 -0.95 -0.30
N GLY A 101 -1.93 -0.22 -0.33
CA GLY A 101 -2.58 0.19 -1.57
C GLY A 101 -1.72 1.15 -2.40
N LEU A 102 -1.02 2.09 -1.75
CA LEU A 102 -0.11 3.01 -2.46
C LEU A 102 1.05 2.24 -3.10
N TYR A 103 1.67 1.29 -2.38
CA TYR A 103 2.69 0.40 -2.95
C TYR A 103 2.13 -0.55 -4.03
N GLY A 104 0.84 -0.90 -3.93
CA GLY A 104 0.12 -1.71 -4.92
C GLY A 104 -0.31 -0.95 -6.16
N GLY A 105 0.04 0.33 -6.31
CA GLY A 105 -0.35 1.16 -7.46
C GLY A 105 -1.84 1.53 -7.47
N LEU A 106 -2.51 1.46 -6.32
CA LEU A 106 -3.92 1.81 -6.17
C LEU A 106 -4.12 3.28 -5.79
N ALA A 107 -3.12 4.15 -5.93
CA ALA A 107 -3.27 5.55 -5.61
C ALA A 107 -4.41 6.20 -6.42
N VAL A 108 -5.16 7.11 -5.80
CA VAL A 108 -6.12 7.95 -6.53
C VAL A 108 -5.36 8.95 -7.41
N GLY A 109 -5.95 9.39 -8.52
CA GLY A 109 -5.27 10.21 -9.55
C GLY A 109 -4.39 11.35 -9.00
N PRO A 110 -4.94 12.28 -8.19
CA PRO A 110 -4.16 13.39 -7.63
C PRO A 110 -3.03 12.96 -6.68
N VAL A 111 -3.19 11.83 -5.99
CA VAL A 111 -2.14 11.29 -5.12
C VAL A 111 -1.05 10.65 -5.99
N ASN A 112 -1.45 9.89 -7.01
CA ASN A 112 -0.56 9.17 -7.90
C ASN A 112 0.40 10.09 -8.66
N GLU A 113 -0.07 11.28 -9.07
CA GLU A 113 0.75 12.29 -9.76
C GLU A 113 1.92 12.80 -8.92
N GLU A 114 1.80 12.72 -7.60
CA GLU A 114 2.77 13.23 -6.62
C GLU A 114 3.57 12.10 -5.95
N LEU A 115 3.33 10.84 -6.36
CA LEU A 115 4.09 9.70 -5.88
C LEU A 115 5.43 9.58 -6.62
N GLY A 116 6.44 9.16 -5.86
CA GLY A 116 7.76 8.88 -6.38
C GLY A 116 8.46 7.82 -5.56
N TYR A 117 9.75 7.66 -5.83
CA TYR A 117 10.63 6.81 -5.03
C TYR A 117 11.93 7.56 -4.77
N ASP A 118 12.49 7.40 -3.57
CA ASP A 118 13.81 7.92 -3.25
C ASP A 118 14.95 7.00 -3.72
N GLU A 119 16.19 7.41 -3.48
CA GLU A 119 17.40 6.66 -3.84
C GLU A 119 17.48 5.27 -3.17
N GLN A 120 16.73 5.05 -2.09
CA GLN A 120 16.66 3.77 -1.38
C GLN A 120 15.47 2.91 -1.83
N GLY A 121 14.71 3.36 -2.85
CA GLY A 121 13.54 2.65 -3.36
C GLY A 121 12.33 2.71 -2.43
N ARG A 122 12.28 3.68 -1.51
CA ARG A 122 11.12 3.88 -0.62
C ARG A 122 10.11 4.77 -1.34
N LEU A 123 8.83 4.44 -1.21
CA LEU A 123 7.75 5.24 -1.78
C LEU A 123 7.73 6.62 -1.11
N THR A 124 7.64 7.67 -1.92
CA THR A 124 7.52 9.06 -1.48
C THR A 124 6.24 9.68 -1.98
N TYR A 125 5.71 10.65 -1.24
CA TYR A 125 4.65 11.56 -1.66
C TYR A 125 5.17 12.99 -1.50
N LYS A 126 5.25 13.77 -2.57
CA LYS A 126 5.86 15.12 -2.56
C LYS A 126 7.24 15.12 -1.89
N ASP A 127 8.12 14.24 -2.37
CA ASP A 127 9.50 14.00 -1.88
C ASP A 127 9.64 13.57 -0.42
N ARG A 128 8.54 13.24 0.27
CA ARG A 128 8.56 12.75 1.65
C ARG A 128 8.23 11.27 1.68
N VAL A 129 9.09 10.51 2.38
CA VAL A 129 8.90 9.05 2.55
C VAL A 129 7.54 8.78 3.18
N VAL A 130 6.71 7.99 2.49
CA VAL A 130 5.44 7.50 3.01
C VAL A 130 5.74 6.51 4.12
N ARG A 131 5.05 6.65 5.26
CA ARG A 131 5.21 5.79 6.43
C ARG A 131 3.84 5.32 6.91
N MET A 132 3.81 4.19 7.59
CA MET A 132 2.61 3.85 8.35
C MET A 132 2.47 4.75 9.57
N TYR A 133 1.23 4.92 10.06
CA TYR A 133 0.94 5.60 11.30
C TYR A 133 1.77 5.06 12.47
N PRO A 134 2.10 5.91 13.47
CA PRO A 134 2.73 5.44 14.68
C PRO A 134 1.80 4.48 15.43
N VAL A 135 2.38 3.53 16.18
CA VAL A 135 1.66 2.48 16.92
C VAL A 135 0.54 3.04 17.79
N ARG A 136 0.72 4.22 18.41
CA ARG A 136 -0.31 4.90 19.21
C ARG A 136 -1.58 5.18 18.40
N LYS A 137 -1.44 5.75 17.19
CA LYS A 137 -2.57 6.07 16.31
C LYS A 137 -3.24 4.79 15.82
N ILE A 138 -2.47 3.76 15.48
CA ILE A 138 -3.02 2.45 15.11
C ILE A 138 -3.88 1.87 16.25
N LYS A 139 -3.38 1.87 17.50
CA LYS A 139 -4.15 1.42 18.66
C LYS A 139 -5.44 2.22 18.86
N GLN A 140 -5.39 3.54 18.66
CA GLN A 140 -6.57 4.39 18.69
C GLN A 140 -7.61 3.96 17.66
N LEU A 141 -7.23 3.73 16.40
CA LEU A 141 -8.15 3.29 15.35
C LEU A 141 -8.82 1.95 15.69
N PHE A 142 -8.09 1.01 16.29
CA PHE A 142 -8.68 -0.24 16.76
C PHE A 142 -9.66 -0.03 17.92
N SER A 143 -9.38 0.90 18.83
CA SER A 143 -10.31 1.26 19.91
C SER A 143 -11.59 1.90 19.38
N GLU A 144 -11.47 2.85 18.46
CA GLU A 144 -12.60 3.52 17.80
C GLU A 144 -13.46 2.52 17.03
N ARG A 145 -12.82 1.62 16.27
CA ARG A 145 -13.49 0.49 15.62
C ARG A 145 -14.29 -0.35 16.61
N THR A 146 -13.70 -0.75 17.73
CA THR A 146 -14.38 -1.56 18.73
C THR A 146 -15.60 -0.82 19.28
N ALA A 147 -15.47 0.46 19.63
CA ALA A 147 -16.57 1.26 20.14
C ALA A 147 -17.73 1.35 19.15
N LEU A 148 -17.44 1.64 17.87
CA LEU A 148 -18.45 1.76 16.82
C LEU A 148 -19.16 0.43 16.51
N LEU A 149 -18.43 -0.68 16.48
CA LEU A 149 -18.99 -1.98 16.10
C LEU A 149 -19.70 -2.69 17.26
N GLN A 150 -19.28 -2.44 18.50
CA GLN A 150 -19.87 -3.06 19.69
C GLN A 150 -20.90 -2.16 20.38
N GLY A 151 -21.10 -0.92 19.91
CA GLY A 151 -22.05 0.03 20.50
C GLY A 151 -21.70 0.41 21.94
N VAL A 152 -20.40 0.44 22.27
CA VAL A 152 -19.97 0.89 23.60
C VAL A 152 -20.03 2.41 23.59
N ASP A 153 -21.13 2.95 24.08
CA ASP A 153 -21.31 4.38 24.34
C ASP A 153 -20.18 4.85 25.29
N ASN A 154 -19.49 5.93 24.91
CA ASN A 154 -18.63 6.69 25.83
C ASN A 154 -19.48 7.59 26.73
#